data_AF-A0A9N9UAF9-F1
#
_entry.id   AF-A0A9N9UAF9-F1
#
_cell.length_a   1.000
_cell.length_b   1.000
_cell.length_c   1.000
_cell.angle_alpha   90.00
_cell.angle_beta   90.00
_cell.angle_gamma   90.00
#
_symmetry.space_group_name_H-M   'P 1'
#
loop_
_entity.id
_entity.type
_entity.pdbx_description
1 polymer ?
#
loop_
_entity_poly.entity_id
_entity_poly.type
_entity_poly.pdbx_seq_one_letter_code
_entity_poly.pdbx_strand_id
1 'polypeptide(L)'
;MDTLQACEDLANNIGYFDPFECSDAEIPKDQIQRWQHLFGFTEEEAIKELGSWRADFGRTSIPLLAWQEISQEKKRLGYDKEAYEYSLSSRWLSRQARAQNPTSSSSSSKTQAWSIYLVKLEGSIPDAAALQQLAELPAPPEIKTDQGETTELFAVINGKDKEKLLANLPTGSSTTIISVSRACKYLSHDSAYPILGLDTTLPQNRLSSPIADHEKLQPGNEDYPVWYFFYGTLADGDRLGRLLGPGHSASLIPAWVIGGRLGTWAGKYKALVDDFGGGRVHGHGFLVQNKEEEDALRYYETGAYEVVRCEIYLETRDGMNMAKGLTFRFIGGSLEG
;
A
#
# COMPACT_ATOMS: atom_id res chain seq x y z
N MET A 1 -13.77 22.10 -5.10
CA MET A 1 -13.35 21.58 -3.78
C MET A 1 -12.22 22.46 -3.31
N ASP A 2 -12.37 23.02 -2.12
CA ASP A 2 -11.41 23.95 -1.55
C ASP A 2 -10.15 23.16 -1.14
N THR A 3 -9.05 23.39 -1.86
CA THR A 3 -7.78 22.70 -1.64
C THR A 3 -7.23 23.00 -0.24
N LEU A 4 -7.62 24.14 0.34
CA LEU A 4 -7.32 24.49 1.72
C LEU A 4 -7.98 23.54 2.71
N GLN A 5 -9.24 23.15 2.52
CA GLN A 5 -9.91 22.21 3.42
C GLN A 5 -9.29 20.81 3.37
N ALA A 6 -8.88 20.34 2.20
CA ALA A 6 -8.22 19.04 2.07
C ALA A 6 -6.82 19.03 2.70
N CYS A 7 -6.09 20.15 2.60
CA CYS A 7 -4.83 20.35 3.31
C CYS A 7 -5.04 20.54 4.82
N GLU A 8 -6.09 21.24 5.24
CA GLU A 8 -6.47 21.39 6.66
C GLU A 8 -6.93 20.05 7.27
N ASP A 9 -7.63 19.20 6.53
CA ASP A 9 -8.02 17.87 6.99
C ASP A 9 -6.80 16.94 7.09
N LEU A 10 -5.82 17.07 6.18
CA LEU A 10 -4.54 16.37 6.26
C LEU A 10 -3.69 16.90 7.44
N ALA A 11 -3.66 18.22 7.63
CA ALA A 11 -2.95 18.90 8.71
C ALA A 11 -3.61 18.68 10.08
N ASN A 12 -4.94 18.55 10.16
CA ASN A 12 -5.67 18.22 11.39
C ASN A 12 -5.52 16.75 11.79
N ASN A 13 -5.26 15.86 10.82
CA ASN A 13 -4.82 14.48 11.11
C ASN A 13 -3.38 14.43 11.66
N ILE A 14 -2.57 15.47 11.40
CA ILE A 14 -1.25 15.70 12.00
C ILE A 14 -1.37 16.57 13.28
N GLY A 15 -2.45 17.33 13.43
CA GLY A 15 -2.62 18.44 14.36
C GLY A 15 -3.08 18.10 15.77
N TYR A 16 -3.06 16.82 16.16
CA TYR A 16 -3.00 16.46 17.59
C TYR A 16 -1.59 16.03 18.01
N PHE A 17 -0.60 16.43 17.22
CA PHE A 17 0.81 16.43 17.59
C PHE A 17 1.18 17.89 17.83
N ASP A 18 1.44 18.26 19.08
CA ASP A 18 2.17 19.48 19.37
C ASP A 18 3.58 19.31 18.81
N PRO A 19 3.98 20.01 17.73
CA PRO A 19 5.29 19.83 17.13
C PRO A 19 6.42 20.34 18.04
N PHE A 20 6.09 20.96 19.18
CA PHE A 20 7.05 21.42 20.19
C PHE A 20 7.31 20.41 21.32
N GLU A 21 6.69 19.23 21.34
CA GLU A 21 7.09 18.12 22.24
C GLU A 21 7.91 17.02 21.56
N CYS A 22 8.34 17.24 20.31
CA CYS A 22 9.22 16.30 19.59
C CYS A 22 10.71 16.62 19.80
N SER A 23 11.12 16.83 21.05
CA SER A 23 12.53 16.84 21.45
C SER A 23 12.78 15.64 22.37
N ASP A 24 13.40 14.57 21.87
CA ASP A 24 13.94 13.45 22.67
C ASP A 24 13.02 12.87 23.77
N ALA A 25 11.70 12.98 23.62
CA ALA A 25 10.78 12.57 24.67
C ALA A 25 10.60 11.04 24.63
N GLU A 26 11.18 10.36 25.62
CA GLU A 26 10.83 8.99 26.01
C GLU A 26 9.32 8.79 25.88
N ILE A 27 8.89 7.71 25.21
CA ILE A 27 7.47 7.35 25.11
C ILE A 27 6.87 7.39 26.53
N PRO A 28 5.81 8.16 26.78
CA PRO A 28 5.26 8.33 28.12
C PRO A 28 4.98 6.97 28.78
N LYS A 29 5.46 6.77 30.01
CA LYS A 29 5.34 5.49 30.74
C LYS A 29 3.89 5.02 30.88
N ASP A 30 2.93 5.93 30.92
CA ASP A 30 1.50 5.61 30.97
C ASP A 30 1.01 4.94 29.68
N GLN A 31 1.58 5.27 28.52
CA GLN A 31 1.25 4.64 27.24
C GLN A 31 1.88 3.26 27.14
N ILE A 32 3.13 3.11 27.60
CA ILE A 32 3.81 1.81 27.67
C ILE A 32 3.00 0.87 28.57
N GLN A 33 2.64 1.30 29.79
CA GLN A 33 1.82 0.51 30.71
C GLN A 33 0.43 0.18 30.15
N ARG A 34 -0.18 1.11 29.41
CA ARG A 34 -1.46 0.88 28.73
C ARG A 34 -1.35 -0.24 27.70
N TRP A 35 -0.30 -0.23 26.87
CA TRP A 35 -0.08 -1.26 25.86
C TRP A 35 0.29 -2.61 26.46
N GLN A 36 1.08 -2.63 27.54
CA GLN A 36 1.34 -3.84 28.33
C GLN A 36 0.04 -4.44 28.87
N HIS A 37 -0.85 -3.63 29.45
CA HIS A 37 -2.11 -4.10 30.01
C HIS A 37 -3.13 -4.53 28.94
N LEU A 38 -3.25 -3.80 27.84
CA LEU A 38 -4.26 -4.06 26.80
C LEU A 38 -3.89 -5.21 25.86
N PHE A 39 -2.61 -5.41 25.58
CA PHE A 39 -2.12 -6.37 24.58
C PHE A 39 -1.27 -7.50 25.17
N GLY A 40 -0.92 -7.41 26.46
CA GLY A 40 -0.10 -8.41 27.13
C GLY A 40 1.38 -8.35 26.75
N PHE A 41 1.85 -7.22 26.22
CA PHE A 41 3.24 -7.02 25.82
C PHE A 41 4.17 -6.86 27.02
N THR A 42 5.44 -7.23 26.84
CA THR A 42 6.53 -6.79 27.71
C THR A 42 6.85 -5.30 27.48
N GLU A 43 7.63 -4.69 28.37
CA GLU A 43 7.96 -3.25 28.27
C GLU A 43 8.70 -2.92 26.96
N GLU A 44 9.66 -3.76 26.59
CA GLU A 44 10.45 -3.64 25.36
C GLU A 44 9.60 -3.85 24.10
N GLU A 45 8.69 -4.82 24.12
CA GLU A 45 7.75 -5.07 23.02
C GLU A 45 6.76 -3.91 22.85
N ALA A 46 6.24 -3.37 23.94
CA ALA A 46 5.34 -2.21 23.89
C ALA A 46 6.03 -0.99 23.28
N ILE A 47 7.27 -0.70 23.66
CA ILE A 47 8.07 0.40 23.07
C ILE A 47 8.29 0.19 21.57
N LYS A 48 8.70 -1.02 21.18
CA LYS A 48 8.97 -1.37 19.78
C LYS A 48 7.71 -1.28 18.92
N GLU A 49 6.61 -1.88 19.38
CA GLU A 49 5.35 -1.88 18.65
C GLU A 49 4.74 -0.49 18.55
N LEU A 50 4.85 0.33 19.60
CA LEU A 50 4.34 1.70 19.60
C LEU A 50 5.18 2.63 18.71
N GLY A 51 6.50 2.44 18.69
CA GLY A 51 7.39 3.10 17.73
C GLY A 51 7.11 2.69 16.28
N SER A 52 6.97 1.39 16.02
CA SER A 52 6.60 0.86 14.70
C SER A 52 5.24 1.39 14.23
N TRP A 53 4.26 1.37 15.12
CA TRP A 53 2.91 1.87 14.87
C TRP A 53 2.88 3.37 14.58
N ARG A 54 3.74 4.17 15.22
CA ARG A 54 3.86 5.62 14.95
C ARG A 54 4.63 5.96 13.69
N ALA A 55 5.61 5.12 13.33
CA ALA A 55 6.36 5.26 12.08
C ALA A 55 5.56 4.88 10.83
N ASP A 56 4.40 4.21 11.00
CA ASP A 56 3.50 3.86 9.91
C ASP A 56 2.51 5.01 9.61
N PHE A 57 2.93 5.95 8.76
CA PHE A 57 2.07 7.03 8.27
C PHE A 57 0.95 6.56 7.32
N GLY A 58 0.99 5.30 6.87
CA GLY A 58 -0.07 4.66 6.10
C GLY A 58 -1.12 3.97 6.97
N ARG A 59 -0.97 4.01 8.30
CA ARG A 59 -1.90 3.36 9.23
C ARG A 59 -3.31 3.90 9.07
N THR A 60 -4.28 2.98 9.16
CA THR A 60 -5.69 3.34 9.17
C THR A 60 -6.00 4.08 10.47
N SER A 61 -6.17 5.41 10.40
CA SER A 61 -6.64 6.21 11.53
C SER A 61 -8.16 6.37 11.49
N ILE A 62 -8.78 6.26 12.65
CA ILE A 62 -10.21 6.51 12.83
C ILE A 62 -10.44 8.03 12.72
N PRO A 63 -11.36 8.49 11.86
CA PRO A 63 -11.73 9.90 11.78
C PRO A 63 -12.13 10.46 13.15
N LEU A 64 -11.79 11.73 13.43
CA LEU A 64 -12.01 12.34 14.75
C LEU A 64 -13.48 12.27 15.20
N LEU A 65 -14.43 12.47 14.28
CA LEU A 65 -15.86 12.38 14.56
C LEU A 65 -16.28 10.97 15.00
N ALA A 66 -15.79 9.95 14.30
CA ALA A 66 -16.04 8.55 14.66
C ALA A 66 -15.40 8.18 16.01
N TRP A 67 -14.22 8.73 16.31
CA TRP A 67 -13.60 8.54 17.62
C TRP A 67 -14.41 9.23 18.73
N GLN A 68 -14.92 10.44 18.53
CA GLN A 68 -15.72 11.15 19.54
C GLN A 68 -16.96 10.33 19.96
N GLU A 69 -17.65 9.72 18.99
CA GLU A 69 -18.82 8.87 19.24
C GLU A 69 -18.51 7.65 20.10
N ILE A 70 -17.36 7.00 19.89
CA ILE A 70 -16.99 5.75 20.59
C ILE A 70 -16.06 5.97 21.78
N SER A 71 -15.47 7.16 21.92
CA SER A 71 -14.37 7.44 22.85
C SER A 71 -14.75 7.20 24.30
N GLN A 72 -15.98 7.50 24.72
CA GLN A 72 -16.40 7.31 26.10
C GLN A 72 -16.41 5.83 26.48
N GLU A 73 -16.95 4.97 25.62
CA GLU A 73 -16.99 3.53 25.87
C GLU A 73 -15.59 2.91 25.78
N LYS A 74 -14.78 3.35 24.81
CA LYS A 74 -13.42 2.80 24.64
C LYS A 74 -12.46 3.24 25.73
N LYS A 75 -12.54 4.49 26.19
CA LYS A 75 -11.77 4.96 27.36
C LYS A 75 -12.14 4.21 28.63
N ARG A 76 -13.42 3.83 28.81
CA ARG A 76 -13.86 3.00 29.94
C ARG A 76 -13.23 1.60 29.93
N LEU A 77 -12.89 1.09 28.74
CA LEU A 77 -12.17 -0.16 28.55
C LEU A 77 -10.64 0.02 28.58
N GLY A 78 -10.15 1.21 28.90
CA GLY A 78 -8.71 1.52 29.00
C GLY A 78 -8.04 1.89 27.68
N TYR A 79 -8.79 1.96 26.57
CA TYR A 79 -8.25 2.33 25.26
C TYR A 79 -8.23 3.85 25.07
N ASP A 80 -7.12 4.38 24.57
CA ASP A 80 -7.07 5.67 23.88
C ASP A 80 -7.25 5.47 22.37
N LYS A 81 -7.25 6.57 21.60
CA LYS A 81 -7.48 6.51 20.14
C LYS A 81 -6.45 5.59 19.48
N GLU A 82 -5.18 5.79 19.81
CA GLU A 82 -4.05 5.09 19.19
C GLU A 82 -4.01 3.60 19.56
N ALA A 83 -4.22 3.24 20.83
CA ALA A 83 -4.31 1.83 21.24
C ALA A 83 -5.57 1.17 20.68
N TYR A 84 -6.67 1.90 20.53
CA TYR A 84 -7.87 1.34 19.90
C TYR A 84 -7.64 1.05 18.41
N GLU A 85 -7.05 2.00 17.68
CA GLU A 85 -6.65 1.81 16.28
C GLU A 85 -5.67 0.65 16.13
N TYR A 86 -4.65 0.58 16.99
CA TYR A 86 -3.71 -0.54 17.04
C TYR A 86 -4.46 -1.86 17.30
N SER A 87 -5.42 -1.88 18.22
CA SER A 87 -6.20 -3.09 18.52
C SER A 87 -7.01 -3.59 17.31
N LEU A 88 -7.51 -2.70 16.47
CA LEU A 88 -8.26 -3.08 15.26
C LEU A 88 -7.30 -3.69 14.23
N SER A 89 -6.15 -3.08 14.04
CA SER A 89 -5.08 -3.57 13.16
C SER A 89 -4.48 -4.89 13.64
N SER A 90 -4.29 -5.06 14.95
CA SER A 90 -3.71 -6.25 15.57
C SER A 90 -4.70 -7.41 15.72
N ARG A 91 -6.00 -7.15 15.90
CA ARG A 91 -7.05 -8.20 15.85
C ARG A 91 -7.22 -8.75 14.44
N TRP A 92 -6.90 -7.96 13.41
CA TRP A 92 -6.83 -8.40 12.02
C TRP A 92 -5.64 -9.35 11.79
N LEU A 93 -4.44 -9.00 12.27
CA LEU A 93 -3.25 -9.89 12.27
C LEU A 93 -3.48 -11.20 13.04
N SER A 94 -4.17 -11.15 14.19
CA SER A 94 -4.46 -12.33 15.01
C SER A 94 -5.46 -13.30 14.36
N ARG A 95 -6.43 -12.79 13.57
CA ARG A 95 -7.35 -13.65 12.79
C ARG A 95 -6.63 -14.31 11.62
N GLN A 96 -5.65 -13.63 11.02
CA GLN A 96 -4.78 -14.19 9.99
C GLN A 96 -3.85 -15.27 10.56
N ALA A 97 -3.28 -15.04 11.75
CA ALA A 97 -2.45 -16.01 12.47
C ALA A 97 -3.22 -17.24 12.99
N ARG A 98 -4.52 -17.11 13.33
CA ARG A 98 -5.33 -18.26 13.76
C ARG A 98 -5.86 -19.10 12.60
N ALA A 99 -5.97 -18.51 11.41
CA ALA A 99 -6.22 -19.24 10.16
C ALA A 99 -4.95 -19.89 9.60
N GLN A 100 -3.77 -19.52 10.10
CA GLN A 100 -2.48 -20.08 9.72
C GLN A 100 -1.69 -20.55 10.95
N ASN A 101 -1.92 -21.80 11.39
CA ASN A 101 -0.84 -22.78 11.61
C ASN A 101 -1.30 -24.07 12.34
N PRO A 102 -0.64 -25.23 12.13
CA PRO A 102 0.83 -25.34 12.06
C PRO A 102 1.37 -26.20 10.92
N THR A 103 2.26 -25.62 10.12
CA THR A 103 3.67 -26.05 10.05
C THR A 103 4.42 -25.21 9.00
N SER A 104 5.65 -24.84 9.35
CA SER A 104 6.68 -24.22 8.49
C SER A 104 6.79 -22.68 8.58
N SER A 105 7.61 -22.26 9.53
CA SER A 105 8.36 -21.00 9.55
C SER A 105 9.00 -20.65 8.20
N SER A 106 8.57 -19.56 7.54
CA SER A 106 9.38 -18.80 6.56
C SER A 106 8.69 -17.56 5.94
N SER A 107 7.38 -17.32 6.19
CA SER A 107 6.60 -16.32 5.43
C SER A 107 6.83 -14.85 5.76
N SER A 108 7.51 -14.50 6.87
CA SER A 108 7.82 -13.10 7.22
C SER A 108 8.84 -12.42 6.29
N SER A 109 9.56 -13.19 5.48
CA SER A 109 10.66 -12.71 4.64
C SER A 109 10.23 -12.11 3.29
N LYS A 110 9.00 -12.39 2.81
CA LYS A 110 8.56 -11.95 1.47
C LYS A 110 8.06 -10.52 1.47
N THR A 111 7.37 -10.09 2.54
CA THR A 111 6.75 -8.76 2.59
C THR A 111 7.78 -7.63 2.65
N GLN A 112 8.89 -7.91 3.32
CA GLN A 112 9.95 -6.95 3.57
C GLN A 112 10.86 -6.72 2.35
N ALA A 113 10.96 -7.70 1.45
CA ALA A 113 11.77 -7.58 0.24
C ALA A 113 11.17 -6.61 -0.81
N TRP A 114 9.86 -6.37 -0.78
CA TRP A 114 9.17 -5.50 -1.76
C TRP A 114 8.82 -4.11 -1.23
N SER A 115 9.05 -3.85 0.05
CA SER A 115 8.87 -2.52 0.64
C SER A 115 9.96 -1.59 0.12
N ILE A 116 9.58 -0.47 -0.48
CA ILE A 116 10.50 0.56 -0.98
C ILE A 116 10.57 1.68 0.04
N TYR A 117 11.78 2.18 0.30
CA TYR A 117 12.03 3.31 1.20
C TYR A 117 12.88 4.35 0.49
N LEU A 118 12.61 5.63 0.78
CA LEU A 118 13.48 6.75 0.42
C LEU A 118 14.28 7.15 1.65
N VAL A 119 15.59 7.17 1.52
CA VAL A 119 16.50 7.67 2.54
C VAL A 119 16.98 9.04 2.11
N LYS A 120 16.75 10.06 2.94
CA LYS A 120 17.29 11.39 2.68
C LYS A 120 18.81 11.36 2.84
N LEU A 121 19.53 11.83 1.84
CA LEU A 121 20.98 11.93 1.86
C LEU A 121 21.38 13.22 2.59
N GLU A 122 21.56 13.11 3.89
CA GLU A 122 21.98 14.21 4.77
C GLU A 122 22.84 13.69 5.93
N GLY A 123 23.65 14.59 6.51
CA GLY A 123 24.41 14.30 7.74
C GLY A 123 25.34 13.09 7.62
N SER A 124 25.03 12.03 8.38
CA SER A 124 25.82 10.78 8.44
C SER A 124 25.75 9.95 7.15
N ILE A 125 24.85 10.29 6.22
CA ILE A 125 24.72 9.63 4.91
C ILE A 125 24.70 10.72 3.82
N PRO A 126 25.84 11.38 3.55
CA PRO A 126 25.88 12.54 2.66
C PRO A 126 25.68 12.19 1.17
N ASP A 127 25.97 10.96 0.77
CA ASP A 127 25.89 10.52 -0.61
C ASP A 127 25.50 9.03 -0.74
N ALA A 128 25.21 8.62 -1.97
CA ALA A 128 24.85 7.23 -2.28
C ALA A 128 26.00 6.23 -2.02
N ALA A 129 27.25 6.70 -2.01
CA ALA A 129 28.41 5.85 -1.73
C ALA A 129 28.52 5.52 -0.23
N ALA A 130 28.28 6.50 0.64
CA ALA A 130 28.17 6.32 2.08
C ALA A 130 27.02 5.37 2.42
N LEU A 131 25.87 5.55 1.77
CA LEU A 131 24.73 4.65 1.92
C LEU A 131 25.04 3.22 1.46
N GLN A 132 25.73 3.08 0.32
CA GLN A 132 26.15 1.78 -0.20
C GLN A 132 27.07 1.04 0.79
N GLN A 133 28.04 1.74 1.36
CA GLN A 133 28.95 1.15 2.34
C GLN A 133 28.22 0.76 3.63
N LEU A 134 27.32 1.63 4.11
CA LEU A 134 26.62 1.45 5.38
C LEU A 134 25.55 0.34 5.31
N ALA A 135 24.81 0.26 4.20
CA ALA A 135 23.80 -0.77 3.98
C ALA A 135 24.34 -2.03 3.25
N GLU A 136 25.65 -2.09 3.00
CA GLU A 136 26.32 -3.17 2.26
C GLU A 136 25.64 -3.49 0.91
N LEU A 137 25.32 -2.46 0.15
CA LEU A 137 24.59 -2.62 -1.10
C LEU A 137 25.52 -3.16 -2.20
N PRO A 138 25.05 -4.12 -3.01
CA PRO A 138 25.84 -4.68 -4.11
C PRO A 138 26.12 -3.64 -5.22
N ALA A 139 25.30 -2.61 -5.32
CA ALA A 139 25.42 -1.51 -6.29
C ALA A 139 24.95 -0.20 -5.64
N PRO A 140 25.40 0.97 -6.12
CA PRO A 140 24.92 2.26 -5.64
C PRO A 140 23.41 2.40 -5.90
N PRO A 141 22.63 2.87 -4.90
CA PRO A 141 21.19 3.01 -5.02
C PRO A 141 20.81 4.15 -5.98
N GLU A 142 19.61 4.05 -6.56
CA GLU A 142 19.05 5.09 -7.41
C GLU A 142 18.80 6.36 -6.58
N ILE A 143 19.26 7.51 -7.09
CA ILE A 143 19.06 8.81 -6.46
C ILE A 143 17.91 9.52 -7.16
N LYS A 144 16.96 10.00 -6.37
CA LYS A 144 15.87 10.89 -6.78
C LYS A 144 16.09 12.27 -6.19
N THR A 145 15.84 13.29 -6.99
CA THR A 145 15.95 14.69 -6.58
C THR A 145 14.55 15.24 -6.40
N ASP A 146 14.33 15.99 -5.33
CA ASP A 146 13.09 16.75 -5.17
C ASP A 146 13.01 17.89 -6.22
N GLN A 147 11.79 18.22 -6.65
CA GLN A 147 11.53 19.35 -7.54
C GLN A 147 11.16 20.64 -6.79
N GLY A 148 11.40 20.70 -5.48
CA GLY A 148 11.18 21.88 -4.63
C GLY A 148 12.26 22.96 -4.74
N GLU A 149 12.12 24.02 -3.93
CA GLU A 149 13.08 25.14 -3.87
C GLU A 149 14.45 24.74 -3.31
N THR A 150 14.50 23.69 -2.49
CA THR A 150 15.73 23.10 -1.95
C THR A 150 16.01 21.78 -2.65
N THR A 151 17.17 21.66 -3.30
CA THR A 151 17.62 20.43 -3.97
C THR A 151 17.99 19.37 -2.93
N GLU A 152 16.99 18.68 -2.39
CA GLU A 152 17.20 17.54 -1.51
C GLU A 152 17.35 16.24 -2.33
N LEU A 153 18.27 15.37 -1.89
CA LEU A 153 18.57 14.11 -2.56
C LEU A 153 18.06 12.94 -1.73
N PHE A 154 17.35 12.02 -2.37
CA PHE A 154 16.80 10.82 -1.76
C PHE A 154 17.33 9.58 -2.46
N ALA A 155 17.80 8.60 -1.72
CA ALA A 155 18.20 7.31 -2.26
C ALA A 155 17.08 6.27 -2.06
N VAL A 156 16.82 5.47 -3.09
CA VAL A 156 15.82 4.40 -3.07
C VAL A 156 16.46 3.10 -2.55
N ILE A 157 15.90 2.53 -1.48
CA ILE A 157 16.35 1.25 -0.91
C ILE A 157 15.17 0.29 -0.67
N ASN A 158 15.45 -1.02 -0.60
CA ASN A 158 14.43 -2.01 -0.24
C ASN A 158 14.37 -2.25 1.29
N GLY A 159 13.41 -3.04 1.77
CA GLY A 159 13.26 -3.29 3.20
C GLY A 159 14.38 -4.13 3.84
N LYS A 160 15.09 -4.98 3.09
CA LYS A 160 16.27 -5.68 3.60
C LYS A 160 17.45 -4.71 3.78
N ASP A 161 17.63 -3.82 2.83
CA ASP A 161 18.66 -2.79 2.85
C ASP A 161 18.42 -1.82 4.02
N LYS A 162 17.15 -1.50 4.30
CA LYS A 162 16.76 -0.69 5.47
C LYS A 162 17.19 -1.33 6.78
N GLU A 163 16.99 -2.65 6.95
CA GLU A 163 17.41 -3.33 8.18
C GLU A 163 18.93 -3.27 8.38
N LYS A 164 19.69 -3.50 7.31
CA LYS A 164 21.16 -3.38 7.34
C LYS A 164 21.59 -1.95 7.66
N LEU A 165 20.94 -0.98 7.04
CA LEU A 165 21.20 0.44 7.29
C LEU A 165 20.99 0.79 8.77
N LEU A 166 19.85 0.39 9.33
CA LEU A 166 19.52 0.62 10.74
C LEU A 166 20.47 -0.11 11.69
N ALA A 167 20.96 -1.30 11.33
CA ALA A 167 21.93 -2.05 12.12
C ALA A 167 23.32 -1.38 12.14
N ASN A 168 23.70 -0.70 11.07
CA ASN A 168 25.04 -0.12 10.89
C ASN A 168 25.09 1.39 11.17
N LEU A 169 23.94 2.05 11.36
CA LEU A 169 23.85 3.48 11.67
C LEU A 169 24.59 3.80 12.99
N PRO A 170 25.43 4.86 13.02
CA PRO A 170 26.11 5.26 14.24
C PRO A 170 25.12 5.58 15.36
N THR A 171 25.42 5.14 16.58
CA THR A 171 24.59 5.43 17.75
C THR A 171 24.44 6.94 17.94
N GLY A 172 23.21 7.46 17.82
CA GLY A 172 22.90 8.88 17.94
C GLY A 172 22.73 9.63 16.60
N SER A 173 22.92 8.96 15.46
CA SER A 173 22.58 9.52 14.15
C SER A 173 21.09 9.33 13.86
N SER A 174 20.37 10.42 13.59
CA SER A 174 19.03 10.36 12.99
C SER A 174 19.14 10.44 11.48
N THR A 175 18.40 9.60 10.77
CA THR A 175 18.31 9.61 9.31
C THR A 175 16.85 9.53 8.93
N THR A 176 16.43 10.41 8.01
CA THR A 176 15.06 10.46 7.52
C THR A 176 14.82 9.32 6.53
N ILE A 177 14.03 8.32 6.94
CA ILE A 177 13.63 7.19 6.11
C ILE A 177 12.12 7.26 5.88
N ILE A 178 11.72 7.45 4.63
CA ILE A 178 10.32 7.57 4.20
C ILE A 178 9.91 6.24 3.56
N SER A 179 8.83 5.62 4.05
CA SER A 179 8.24 4.46 3.38
C SER A 179 7.49 4.89 2.13
N VAL A 180 7.76 4.22 1.02
CA VAL A 180 7.05 4.45 -0.24
C VAL A 180 5.98 3.37 -0.38
N SER A 181 4.75 3.78 -0.13
CA SER A 181 3.59 2.92 -0.32
C SER A 181 3.23 2.87 -1.80
N ARG A 182 3.49 1.74 -2.46
CA ARG A 182 3.16 1.51 -3.88
C ARG A 182 2.38 0.20 -4.01
N ALA A 183 1.35 0.20 -4.84
CA ALA A 183 0.59 -1.02 -5.11
C ALA A 183 1.52 -2.12 -5.64
N CYS A 184 1.47 -3.29 -5.00
CA CYS A 184 2.34 -4.41 -5.38
C CYS A 184 1.87 -4.99 -6.72
N LYS A 185 2.80 -5.29 -7.63
CA LYS A 185 2.51 -6.00 -8.89
C LYS A 185 3.40 -7.24 -8.92
N TYR A 186 2.78 -8.41 -8.71
CA TYR A 186 3.48 -9.69 -8.74
C TYR A 186 2.67 -10.70 -9.54
N LEU A 187 2.81 -10.62 -10.86
CA LEU A 187 2.13 -11.53 -11.76
C LEU A 187 3.01 -12.78 -11.95
N SER A 188 2.52 -13.94 -11.55
CA SER A 188 3.25 -15.20 -11.71
C SER A 188 3.40 -15.55 -13.19
N HIS A 189 4.57 -16.04 -13.58
CA HIS A 189 4.85 -16.52 -14.93
C HIS A 189 4.46 -18.00 -15.11
N ASP A 190 4.39 -18.76 -14.02
CA ASP A 190 4.09 -20.20 -14.04
C ASP A 190 2.66 -20.52 -13.60
N SER A 191 1.92 -19.51 -13.15
CA SER A 191 0.58 -19.66 -12.60
C SER A 191 -0.29 -18.47 -12.98
N ALA A 192 -1.60 -18.73 -13.04
CA ALA A 192 -2.61 -17.70 -13.26
C ALA A 192 -2.70 -16.69 -12.09
N TYR A 193 -1.92 -16.86 -11.01
CA TYR A 193 -1.90 -15.94 -9.87
C TYR A 193 -1.29 -14.57 -10.19
N PRO A 194 -1.84 -13.46 -9.68
CA PRO A 194 -3.20 -13.28 -9.17
C PRO A 194 -4.17 -12.91 -10.31
N ILE A 195 -5.38 -13.48 -10.29
CA ILE A 195 -6.52 -13.11 -11.16
C ILE A 195 -7.70 -12.74 -10.27
N LEU A 196 -8.39 -11.66 -10.64
CA LEU A 196 -9.60 -11.20 -9.97
C LEU A 196 -10.69 -12.29 -9.97
N GLY A 197 -11.19 -12.63 -8.78
CA GLY A 197 -12.28 -13.59 -8.62
C GLY A 197 -11.92 -15.04 -8.86
N LEU A 198 -10.63 -15.38 -8.94
CA LEU A 198 -10.15 -16.75 -9.12
C LEU A 198 -9.18 -17.16 -8.01
N ASP A 199 -9.54 -18.18 -7.25
CA ASP A 199 -8.64 -18.76 -6.24
C ASP A 199 -7.67 -19.74 -6.90
N THR A 200 -6.50 -19.25 -7.28
CA THR A 200 -5.46 -20.05 -7.93
C THR A 200 -4.72 -20.98 -6.97
N THR A 201 -5.05 -20.97 -5.67
CA THR A 201 -4.51 -21.95 -4.72
C THR A 201 -5.20 -23.32 -4.86
N LEU A 202 -6.40 -23.34 -5.45
CA LEU A 202 -7.17 -24.56 -5.65
C LEU A 202 -6.61 -25.41 -6.81
N PRO A 203 -6.49 -26.75 -6.65
CA PRO A 203 -5.90 -27.62 -7.65
C PRO A 203 -6.52 -27.53 -9.05
N GLN A 204 -7.84 -27.33 -9.13
CA GLN A 204 -8.57 -27.21 -10.39
C GLN A 204 -8.21 -25.97 -11.21
N ASN A 205 -7.64 -24.95 -10.56
CA ASN A 205 -7.23 -23.71 -11.21
C ASN A 205 -5.73 -23.69 -11.55
N ARG A 206 -5.02 -24.81 -11.30
CA ARG A 206 -3.61 -24.97 -11.65
C ARG A 206 -3.47 -25.18 -13.15
N LEU A 207 -2.54 -24.45 -13.75
CA LEU A 207 -2.22 -24.61 -15.17
C LEU A 207 -1.73 -26.02 -15.45
N SER A 208 -2.19 -26.62 -16.55
CA SER A 208 -1.84 -27.99 -16.92
C SER A 208 -0.54 -28.01 -17.72
N SER A 209 -0.23 -26.95 -18.46
CA SER A 209 1.06 -26.75 -19.13
C SER A 209 1.32 -25.25 -19.36
N PRO A 210 2.49 -24.71 -18.96
CA PRO A 210 2.83 -23.29 -19.15
C PRO A 210 2.79 -22.83 -20.62
N ILE A 211 3.06 -23.75 -21.55
CA ILE A 211 3.12 -23.46 -23.00
C ILE A 211 1.72 -23.41 -23.61
N ALA A 212 0.81 -24.30 -23.18
CA ALA A 212 -0.56 -24.33 -23.68
C ALA A 212 -1.44 -23.25 -23.04
N ASP A 213 -1.10 -22.82 -21.82
CA ASP A 213 -1.86 -21.85 -21.04
C ASP A 213 -1.24 -20.44 -21.07
N HIS A 214 -0.25 -20.18 -21.94
CA HIS A 214 0.42 -18.87 -22.07
C HIS A 214 -0.57 -17.71 -22.27
N GLU A 215 -1.66 -17.95 -23.00
CA GLU A 215 -2.72 -16.97 -23.16
C GLU A 215 -3.38 -16.59 -21.82
N LYS A 216 -3.52 -17.52 -20.87
CA LYS A 216 -4.09 -17.25 -19.53
C LYS A 216 -3.14 -16.47 -18.62
N LEU A 217 -1.87 -16.39 -18.99
CA LEU A 217 -0.81 -15.72 -18.25
C LEU A 217 -0.59 -14.27 -18.69
N GLN A 218 -1.34 -13.81 -19.69
CA GLN A 218 -1.28 -12.42 -20.16
C GLN A 218 -2.28 -11.53 -19.43
N PRO A 219 -1.93 -10.26 -19.13
CA PRO A 219 -0.62 -9.64 -19.38
C PRO A 219 0.45 -10.06 -18.34
N GLY A 220 1.72 -10.01 -18.74
CA GLY A 220 2.90 -10.20 -17.91
C GLY A 220 3.34 -8.94 -17.15
N ASN A 221 4.45 -9.03 -16.42
CA ASN A 221 4.92 -7.91 -15.57
C ASN A 221 5.43 -6.70 -16.35
N GLU A 222 5.96 -6.91 -17.56
CA GLU A 222 6.56 -5.85 -18.40
C GLU A 222 5.94 -5.79 -19.80
N ASP A 223 4.72 -6.32 -19.94
CA ASP A 223 3.98 -6.26 -21.20
C ASP A 223 3.31 -4.89 -21.34
N TYR A 224 3.75 -4.12 -22.32
CA TYR A 224 3.16 -2.82 -22.68
C TYR A 224 2.93 -2.75 -24.20
N PRO A 225 1.86 -2.07 -24.66
CA PRO A 225 0.83 -1.41 -23.86
C PRO A 225 -0.14 -2.42 -23.21
N VAL A 226 -0.70 -2.06 -22.05
CA VAL A 226 -1.58 -2.94 -21.25
C VAL A 226 -2.86 -2.22 -20.83
N TRP A 227 -3.98 -2.94 -20.92
CA TRP A 227 -5.26 -2.42 -20.46
C TRP A 227 -5.35 -2.45 -18.94
N TYR A 228 -5.74 -1.34 -18.35
CA TYR A 228 -6.07 -1.21 -16.94
C TYR A 228 -7.56 -0.90 -16.76
N PHE A 229 -8.20 -1.55 -15.80
CA PHE A 229 -9.57 -1.26 -15.40
C PHE A 229 -9.60 -0.43 -14.12
N PHE A 230 -10.33 0.69 -14.16
CA PHE A 230 -10.54 1.62 -13.05
C PHE A 230 -12.01 1.70 -12.66
N TYR A 231 -12.28 1.65 -11.36
CA TYR A 231 -13.65 1.67 -10.78
C TYR A 231 -13.86 2.76 -9.73
N GLY A 232 -12.82 3.55 -9.47
CA GLY A 232 -12.74 4.54 -8.40
C GLY A 232 -12.46 5.95 -8.91
N THR A 233 -11.58 6.66 -8.22
CA THR A 233 -11.16 8.02 -8.58
C THR A 233 -10.31 8.06 -9.85
N LEU A 234 -9.63 6.96 -10.19
CA LEU A 234 -8.90 6.84 -11.46
C LEU A 234 -9.83 6.72 -12.68
N ALA A 235 -11.13 6.49 -12.48
CA ALA A 235 -12.12 6.54 -13.55
C ALA A 235 -12.52 7.98 -13.95
N ASP A 236 -11.87 8.99 -13.35
CA ASP A 236 -12.03 10.42 -13.66
C ASP A 236 -10.85 10.86 -14.54
N GLY A 237 -11.13 11.23 -15.80
CA GLY A 237 -10.13 11.60 -16.80
C GLY A 237 -9.29 12.81 -16.41
N ASP A 238 -9.85 13.76 -15.64
CA ASP A 238 -9.10 14.93 -15.19
C ASP A 238 -8.07 14.56 -14.13
N ARG A 239 -8.39 13.62 -13.24
CA ARG A 239 -7.46 13.11 -12.23
C ARG A 239 -6.37 12.27 -12.87
N LEU A 240 -6.74 11.42 -13.81
CA LEU A 240 -5.80 10.60 -14.55
C LEU A 240 -4.83 11.45 -15.38
N GLY A 241 -5.33 12.48 -16.06
CA GLY A 241 -4.50 13.43 -16.81
C GLY A 241 -3.53 14.20 -15.92
N ARG A 242 -3.94 14.60 -14.70
CA ARG A 242 -3.02 15.23 -13.73
C ARG A 242 -1.96 14.26 -13.23
N LEU A 243 -2.31 13.00 -13.02
CA LEU A 243 -1.38 11.97 -12.54
C LEU A 243 -0.33 11.60 -13.59
N LEU A 244 -0.72 11.51 -14.86
CA LEU A 244 0.16 11.13 -15.98
C LEU A 244 0.88 12.34 -16.62
N GLY A 245 0.55 13.56 -16.20
CA GLY A 245 1.19 14.80 -16.63
C GLY A 245 0.53 15.49 -17.83
N PRO A 246 0.85 16.79 -18.05
CA PRO A 246 0.25 17.62 -19.08
C PRO A 246 0.59 17.11 -20.49
N GLY A 247 -0.42 16.66 -21.24
CA GLY A 247 -0.28 16.13 -22.60
C GLY A 247 -1.02 14.80 -22.83
N HIS A 248 -1.37 14.08 -21.75
CA HIS A 248 -2.14 12.85 -21.86
C HIS A 248 -3.64 13.14 -22.06
N SER A 249 -4.12 12.94 -23.28
CA SER A 249 -5.56 12.84 -23.54
C SER A 249 -6.03 11.47 -23.05
N ALA A 250 -6.34 11.37 -21.76
CA ALA A 250 -6.73 10.10 -21.15
C ALA A 250 -8.08 9.63 -21.72
N SER A 251 -8.04 8.87 -22.82
CA SER A 251 -9.22 8.30 -23.46
C SER A 251 -9.73 7.12 -22.65
N LEU A 252 -10.49 7.41 -21.61
CA LEU A 252 -11.21 6.41 -20.82
C LEU A 252 -12.35 5.81 -21.65
N ILE A 253 -12.37 4.49 -21.76
CA ILE A 253 -13.41 3.74 -22.46
C ILE A 253 -14.33 3.12 -21.41
N PRO A 254 -15.66 3.30 -21.46
CA PRO A 254 -16.58 2.62 -20.55
C PRO A 254 -16.34 1.10 -20.57
N ALA A 255 -16.25 0.48 -19.40
CA ALA A 255 -15.86 -0.91 -19.28
C ALA A 255 -16.49 -1.59 -18.07
N TRP A 256 -16.40 -2.92 -18.04
CA TRP A 256 -16.74 -3.70 -16.86
C TRP A 256 -15.87 -4.95 -16.74
N VAL A 257 -15.77 -5.47 -15.52
CA VAL A 257 -15.03 -6.70 -15.19
C VAL A 257 -15.93 -7.70 -14.47
N ILE A 258 -15.53 -8.97 -14.51
CA ILE A 258 -16.18 -10.08 -13.79
C ILE A 258 -15.25 -10.57 -12.68
N GLY A 259 -15.85 -11.14 -11.63
CA GLY A 259 -15.11 -11.79 -10.55
C GLY A 259 -14.74 -10.82 -9.42
N GLY A 260 -15.29 -9.60 -9.46
CA GLY A 260 -15.07 -8.60 -8.44
C GLY A 260 -16.37 -8.08 -7.87
N ARG A 261 -16.31 -7.60 -6.63
CA ARG A 261 -17.37 -6.80 -6.00
C ARG A 261 -16.79 -5.50 -5.47
N LEU A 262 -17.52 -4.42 -5.69
CA LEU A 262 -17.22 -3.14 -5.06
C LEU A 262 -17.86 -3.10 -3.68
N GLY A 263 -17.09 -2.64 -2.70
CA GLY A 263 -17.64 -2.12 -1.46
C GLY A 263 -17.07 -0.75 -1.13
N THR A 264 -17.52 -0.23 0.01
CA THR A 264 -17.05 1.04 0.52
C THR A 264 -16.14 0.77 1.70
N TRP A 265 -14.91 1.26 1.63
CA TRP A 265 -13.95 1.26 2.72
C TRP A 265 -13.94 2.63 3.42
N ALA A 266 -13.97 2.61 4.75
CA ALA A 266 -14.02 3.78 5.62
C ALA A 266 -15.11 4.81 5.25
N GLY A 267 -16.25 4.33 4.75
CA GLY A 267 -17.40 5.15 4.34
C GLY A 267 -17.18 6.08 3.14
N LYS A 268 -15.98 6.12 2.53
CA LYS A 268 -15.62 7.11 1.51
C LYS A 268 -14.90 6.55 0.29
N TYR A 269 -14.14 5.46 0.44
CA TYR A 269 -13.28 4.94 -0.61
C TYR A 269 -13.90 3.71 -1.26
N LYS A 270 -13.86 3.62 -2.59
CA LYS A 270 -14.29 2.41 -3.30
C LYS A 270 -13.16 1.39 -3.27
N ALA A 271 -13.49 0.17 -2.87
CA ALA A 271 -12.52 -0.92 -2.84
C ALA A 271 -13.08 -2.13 -3.58
N LEU A 272 -12.29 -2.64 -4.54
CA LEU A 272 -12.60 -3.85 -5.30
C LEU A 272 -11.99 -5.05 -4.58
N VAL A 273 -12.80 -6.03 -4.27
CA VAL A 273 -12.36 -7.32 -3.72
C VAL A 273 -12.87 -8.46 -4.59
N ASP A 274 -12.29 -9.64 -4.43
CA ASP A 274 -12.72 -10.83 -5.16
C ASP A 274 -14.18 -11.19 -4.85
N ASP A 275 -14.88 -11.57 -5.90
CA ASP A 275 -16.20 -12.18 -5.85
C ASP A 275 -16.22 -13.45 -6.71
N PHE A 276 -16.01 -14.59 -6.04
CA PHE A 276 -16.06 -15.92 -6.68
C PHE A 276 -17.45 -16.29 -7.22
N GLY A 277 -18.49 -15.51 -6.88
CA GLY A 277 -19.84 -15.63 -7.45
C GLY A 277 -19.99 -15.02 -8.84
N GLY A 278 -18.94 -14.40 -9.39
CA GLY A 278 -18.96 -13.79 -10.71
C GLY A 278 -19.59 -12.40 -10.73
N GLY A 279 -19.45 -11.66 -9.62
CA GLY A 279 -19.89 -10.26 -9.52
C GLY A 279 -19.39 -9.40 -10.67
N ARG A 280 -20.22 -8.45 -11.10
CA ARG A 280 -19.94 -7.53 -12.20
C ARG A 280 -19.69 -6.13 -11.67
N VAL A 281 -18.54 -5.56 -12.03
CA VAL A 281 -18.16 -4.20 -11.64
C VAL A 281 -18.02 -3.32 -12.88
N HIS A 282 -18.67 -2.16 -12.85
CA HIS A 282 -18.63 -1.17 -13.93
C HIS A 282 -17.59 -0.09 -13.62
N GLY A 283 -16.94 0.40 -14.66
CA GLY A 283 -15.85 1.36 -14.56
C GLY A 283 -15.38 1.78 -15.95
N HIS A 284 -14.08 2.04 -16.08
CA HIS A 284 -13.47 2.46 -17.34
C HIS A 284 -12.17 1.69 -17.59
N GLY A 285 -11.93 1.38 -18.85
CA GLY A 285 -10.67 0.87 -19.35
C GLY A 285 -9.76 2.00 -19.82
N PHE A 286 -8.49 1.90 -19.49
CA PHE A 286 -7.43 2.80 -19.93
C PHE A 286 -6.25 1.99 -20.47
N LEU A 287 -5.66 2.42 -21.58
CA LEU A 287 -4.51 1.74 -22.18
C LEU A 287 -3.22 2.40 -21.72
N VAL A 288 -2.54 1.78 -20.76
CA VAL A 288 -1.25 2.21 -20.23
C VAL A 288 -0.16 1.89 -21.24
N GLN A 289 0.61 2.89 -21.66
CA GLN A 289 1.57 2.77 -22.76
C GLN A 289 2.96 2.28 -22.31
N ASN A 290 3.35 2.61 -21.09
CA ASN A 290 4.71 2.39 -20.59
C ASN A 290 4.74 2.16 -19.07
N LYS A 291 5.92 1.80 -18.57
CA LYS A 291 6.14 1.47 -17.16
C LYS A 291 6.02 2.69 -16.26
N GLU A 292 6.39 3.86 -16.75
CA GLU A 292 6.35 5.12 -16.00
C GLU A 292 4.90 5.52 -15.67
N GLU A 293 3.99 5.39 -16.63
CA GLU A 293 2.55 5.57 -16.42
C GLU A 293 1.99 4.55 -15.42
N GLU A 294 2.37 3.28 -15.56
CA GLU A 294 1.97 2.23 -14.61
C GLU A 294 2.46 2.53 -13.18
N ASP A 295 3.73 2.91 -13.04
CA ASP A 295 4.30 3.20 -11.73
C ASP A 295 3.61 4.41 -11.10
N ALA A 296 3.29 5.47 -11.85
CA ALA A 296 2.49 6.60 -11.36
C ALA A 296 1.12 6.16 -10.82
N LEU A 297 0.43 5.27 -11.53
CA LEU A 297 -0.84 4.68 -11.09
C LEU A 297 -0.67 3.87 -9.80
N ARG A 298 0.38 3.06 -9.72
CA ARG A 298 0.66 2.23 -8.55
C ARG A 298 1.05 3.05 -7.33
N TYR A 299 1.73 4.19 -7.49
CA TYR A 299 1.99 5.13 -6.39
C TYR A 299 0.70 5.79 -5.90
N TYR A 300 -0.22 6.14 -6.81
CA TYR A 300 -1.49 6.75 -6.46
C TYR A 300 -2.39 5.84 -5.62
N GLU A 301 -2.51 4.56 -6.02
CA GLU A 301 -3.35 3.59 -5.30
C GLU A 301 -2.71 3.15 -3.98
N THR A 302 -1.38 3.31 -3.83
CA THR A 302 -0.61 2.95 -2.64
C THR A 302 -0.57 1.45 -2.35
N GLY A 303 0.17 1.05 -1.32
CA GLY A 303 0.27 -0.34 -0.85
C GLY A 303 -1.00 -0.92 -0.24
N ALA A 304 -2.10 -0.15 -0.17
CA ALA A 304 -3.42 -0.67 0.20
C ALA A 304 -4.05 -1.53 -0.90
N TYR A 305 -3.48 -1.51 -2.11
CA TYR A 305 -3.93 -2.28 -3.26
C TYR A 305 -2.80 -3.12 -3.86
N GLU A 306 -3.18 -4.16 -4.59
CA GLU A 306 -2.29 -4.93 -5.44
C GLU A 306 -2.80 -4.95 -6.88
N VAL A 307 -1.91 -5.13 -7.83
CA VAL A 307 -2.23 -5.27 -9.24
C VAL A 307 -2.50 -6.74 -9.55
N VAL A 308 -3.69 -7.01 -10.08
CA VAL A 308 -4.13 -8.37 -10.46
C VAL A 308 -4.58 -8.43 -11.92
N ARG A 309 -4.48 -9.61 -12.53
CA ARG A 309 -5.03 -9.86 -13.86
C ARG A 309 -6.56 -9.89 -13.81
N CYS A 310 -7.20 -9.41 -14.86
CA CYS A 310 -8.65 -9.45 -15.01
C CYS A 310 -9.05 -9.47 -16.49
N GLU A 311 -10.29 -9.88 -16.74
CA GLU A 311 -10.93 -9.76 -18.04
C GLU A 311 -11.77 -8.49 -18.06
N ILE A 312 -11.40 -7.58 -18.97
CA ILE A 312 -12.01 -6.27 -19.13
C ILE A 312 -12.86 -6.30 -20.38
N TYR A 313 -14.14 -6.02 -20.24
CA TYR A 313 -15.04 -5.83 -21.35
C TYR A 313 -15.13 -4.34 -21.62
N LEU A 314 -14.60 -3.90 -22.76
CA LEU A 314 -14.56 -2.52 -23.24
C LEU A 314 -15.75 -2.24 -24.18
N GLU A 315 -16.48 -1.15 -23.93
CA GLU A 315 -17.58 -0.70 -24.78
C GLU A 315 -17.04 0.30 -25.81
N THR A 316 -16.76 -0.19 -27.02
CA THR A 316 -16.26 0.63 -28.13
C THR A 316 -17.39 0.92 -29.13
N ARG A 317 -17.12 1.79 -30.10
CA ARG A 317 -18.08 2.11 -31.17
C ARG A 317 -18.47 0.88 -32.02
N ASP A 318 -17.58 -0.10 -32.10
CA ASP A 318 -17.77 -1.34 -32.86
C ASP A 318 -18.45 -2.45 -32.03
N GLY A 319 -18.79 -2.16 -30.77
CA GLY A 319 -19.46 -3.07 -29.85
C GLY A 319 -18.63 -3.42 -28.61
N MET A 320 -18.99 -4.52 -27.96
CA MET A 320 -18.31 -5.01 -26.76
C MET A 320 -17.08 -5.83 -27.14
N ASN A 321 -15.90 -5.40 -26.70
CA ASN A 321 -14.65 -6.11 -26.93
C ASN A 321 -14.06 -6.59 -25.60
N MET A 322 -13.71 -7.87 -25.51
CA MET A 322 -13.02 -8.42 -24.35
C MET A 322 -11.51 -8.24 -24.51
N ALA A 323 -10.86 -7.64 -23.51
CA ALA A 323 -9.42 -7.46 -23.41
C ALA A 323 -8.91 -8.06 -22.10
N LYS A 324 -7.73 -8.69 -22.15
CA LYS A 324 -7.00 -9.09 -20.93
C LYS A 324 -6.27 -7.87 -20.41
N GLY A 325 -6.37 -7.64 -19.10
CA GLY A 325 -5.79 -6.47 -18.51
C GLY A 325 -5.53 -6.63 -17.02
N LEU A 326 -5.27 -5.50 -16.40
CA LEU A 326 -4.90 -5.38 -15.00
C LEU A 326 -5.90 -4.51 -14.27
N THR A 327 -6.03 -4.71 -12.97
CA THR A 327 -6.79 -3.82 -12.11
C THR A 327 -6.18 -3.79 -10.72
N PHE A 328 -6.56 -2.79 -9.94
CA PHE A 328 -6.15 -2.66 -8.55
C PHE A 328 -7.16 -3.38 -7.67
N ARG A 329 -6.75 -4.46 -7.01
CA ARG A 329 -7.54 -5.16 -5.99
C ARG A 329 -7.13 -4.64 -4.62
N PHE A 330 -8.11 -4.34 -3.78
CA PHE A 330 -7.87 -3.90 -2.42
C PHE A 330 -7.38 -5.07 -1.56
N ILE A 331 -6.26 -4.87 -0.85
CA ILE A 331 -5.69 -5.87 0.07
C ILE A 331 -5.87 -5.49 1.55
N GLY A 332 -6.39 -4.29 1.83
CA GLY A 332 -6.79 -3.89 3.17
C GLY A 332 -8.01 -4.68 3.67
N GLY A 333 -8.19 -4.77 4.99
CA GLY A 333 -9.21 -5.59 5.63
C GLY A 333 -10.68 -5.24 5.29
N SER A 334 -11.60 -6.01 5.90
CA SER A 334 -13.04 -6.09 5.58
C SER A 334 -13.71 -4.79 5.10
N LEU A 335 -14.36 -4.89 3.94
CA LEU A 335 -15.31 -3.89 3.45
C LEU A 335 -16.53 -3.82 4.37
N GLU A 336 -16.99 -2.62 4.68
CA GLU A 336 -18.32 -2.43 5.22
C GLU A 336 -19.33 -2.58 4.06
N GLY A 337 -20.31 -3.46 4.26
CA GLY A 337 -21.29 -3.88 3.26
C GLY A 337 -22.56 -3.07 3.30
#